data_AF-A0A6P1Q4I9-F1
#
_entry.id   AF-A0A6P1Q4I9-F1
#
_cell.length_a   1.000
_cell.length_b   1.000
_cell.length_c   1.000
_cell.angle_alpha   90.00
_cell.angle_beta   90.00
_cell.angle_gamma   90.00
#
_symmetry.space_group_name_H-M   'P 1'
#
loop_
_entity.id
_entity.type
_entity.pdbx_description
1 polymer ?
#
loop_
_entity_poly.entity_id
_entity_poly.type
_entity_poly.pdbx_seq_one_letter_code
_entity_poly.pdbx_strand_id
1 'polypeptide(L)' 'MKQPQEISAMPDNTGMPDDISTLGEAFSFSAFRYVDIAREERLTAILARWPLLHELSAAQQEKESLCRF' A
#
# COMPACT_ATOMS: atom_id res chain seq x y z
N MET A 1 30.59 -28.29 38.59
CA MET A 1 30.83 -27.05 37.81
C MET A 1 30.51 -27.37 36.35
N LYS A 2 29.33 -27.04 35.83
CA LYS A 2 28.98 -27.23 34.41
C LYS A 2 28.72 -25.85 33.80
N GLN A 3 29.47 -25.53 32.74
CA GLN A 3 29.44 -24.24 32.05
C GLN A 3 28.13 -24.04 31.26
N PRO A 4 27.67 -22.78 31.07
CA PRO A 4 26.52 -22.47 30.25
C PRO A 4 26.91 -22.55 28.77
N GLN A 5 26.05 -23.15 27.95
CA GLN A 5 26.30 -23.33 26.53
C GLN A 5 25.58 -22.22 25.79
N GLU A 6 26.34 -21.36 25.11
CA GLU A 6 25.82 -20.27 24.30
C GLU A 6 25.05 -20.81 23.09
N ILE A 7 23.86 -20.26 22.86
CA ILE A 7 23.00 -20.62 21.74
C ILE A 7 23.44 -19.77 20.55
N SER A 8 24.28 -20.34 19.68
CA SER A 8 24.64 -19.74 18.39
C SER A 8 23.55 -20.07 17.37
N ALA A 9 22.82 -19.05 16.90
CA ALA A 9 21.86 -19.18 15.81
C ALA A 9 22.56 -18.95 14.47
N MET A 10 22.86 -20.03 13.75
CA MET A 10 23.14 -19.97 12.32
C MET A 10 21.85 -20.28 11.55
N PRO A 11 21.51 -19.53 10.50
CA PRO A 11 20.32 -19.80 9.70
C PRO A 11 20.62 -20.93 8.71
N ASP A 12 20.13 -22.14 8.99
CA ASP A 12 20.06 -23.21 8.00
C ASP A 12 18.95 -22.88 6.99
N ASN A 13 19.29 -22.04 6.02
CA ASN A 13 18.51 -21.86 4.80
C ASN A 13 19.08 -22.77 3.71
N THR A 14 18.63 -24.02 3.63
CA THR A 14 18.65 -24.79 2.37
C THR A 14 17.57 -25.88 2.38
N GLY A 15 16.35 -25.54 1.91
CA GLY A 15 15.45 -26.56 1.34
C GLY A 15 14.05 -26.71 1.94
N MET A 16 13.68 -25.96 2.98
CA MET A 16 12.26 -25.89 3.37
C MET A 16 11.57 -24.82 2.51
N PRO A 17 10.52 -25.15 1.75
CA PRO A 17 9.68 -24.12 1.16
C PRO A 17 9.15 -23.25 2.30
N ASP A 18 9.41 -21.95 2.21
CA ASP A 18 8.89 -21.00 3.18
C ASP A 18 7.39 -20.85 2.92
N ASP A 19 6.60 -21.64 3.64
CA ASP A 19 5.15 -21.65 3.54
C ASP A 19 4.58 -20.23 3.73
N ILE A 20 5.22 -19.39 4.56
CA ILE A 20 4.79 -18.00 4.79
C ILE A 20 4.99 -17.17 3.53
N SER A 21 6.14 -17.27 2.88
CA SER A 21 6.40 -16.57 1.61
C SER A 21 5.49 -17.07 0.48
N THR A 22 5.25 -18.38 0.41
CA THR A 22 4.39 -19.00 -0.61
C THR A 22 2.93 -18.58 -0.46
N LEU A 23 2.43 -18.51 0.78
CA LEU A 23 1.10 -17.98 1.08
C LEU A 23 1.03 -16.48 0.80
N GLY A 24 2.08 -15.73 1.12
CA GLY A 24 2.18 -14.30 0.81
C GLY A 24 2.04 -14.01 -0.68
N GLU A 25 2.64 -14.84 -1.54
CA GLU A 25 2.51 -14.72 -3.00
C GLU A 25 1.14 -15.19 -3.50
N ALA A 26 0.64 -16.34 -3.02
CA ALA A 26 -0.66 -16.89 -3.43
C ALA A 26 -1.84 -15.98 -3.08
N PHE A 27 -1.74 -15.23 -1.98
CA PHE A 27 -2.71 -14.22 -1.54
C PHE A 27 -2.27 -12.78 -1.84
N SER A 28 -1.17 -12.59 -2.59
CA SER A 28 -0.85 -11.29 -3.18
C SER A 28 -1.88 -10.98 -4.25
N PHE A 29 -3.04 -10.51 -3.81
CA PHE A 29 -3.99 -9.88 -4.70
C PHE A 29 -3.25 -8.73 -5.38
N SER A 30 -3.26 -8.72 -6.72
CA SER A 30 -2.95 -7.49 -7.44
C SER A 30 -3.83 -6.43 -6.82
N ALA A 31 -3.21 -5.46 -6.15
CA ALA A 31 -3.89 -4.54 -5.24
C ALA A 31 -5.14 -4.02 -5.96
N PHE A 32 -6.32 -4.56 -5.61
CA PHE A 32 -7.55 -4.12 -6.22
C PHE A 32 -7.60 -2.65 -5.88
N ARG A 33 -7.53 -1.80 -6.91
CA ARG A 33 -7.69 -0.37 -6.70
C ARG A 33 -9.12 -0.18 -6.26
N TYR A 34 -9.32 -0.17 -4.94
CA TYR A 34 -10.61 0.08 -4.34
C TYR A 34 -11.00 1.51 -4.70
N VAL A 35 -12.07 1.64 -5.47
CA VAL A 35 -12.68 2.92 -5.82
C VAL A 35 -14.03 2.96 -5.12
N ASP A 36 -14.17 3.87 -4.15
CA ASP A 36 -15.45 4.16 -3.52
C ASP A 36 -16.26 5.10 -4.42
N ILE A 37 -17.10 4.51 -5.27
CA ILE A 37 -17.92 5.23 -6.25
C ILE A 37 -18.86 6.23 -5.56
N ALA A 38 -19.44 5.85 -4.41
CA ALA A 38 -20.35 6.73 -3.67
C ALA A 38 -19.62 7.96 -3.10
N ARG A 39 -18.34 7.81 -2.72
CA ARG A 39 -17.50 8.95 -2.30
C ARG A 39 -17.18 9.87 -3.47
N GLU A 40 -16.81 9.32 -4.62
CA GLU A 40 -16.48 10.09 -5.82
C GLU A 40 -17.66 10.91 -6.33
N GLU A 41 -18.86 10.33 -6.35
CA GLU A 41 -20.10 11.02 -6.70
C GLU A 41 -20.40 12.21 -5.76
N ARG A 42 -20.25 12.00 -4.44
CA ARG A 42 -20.46 13.07 -3.44
C ARG A 42 -19.47 14.21 -3.63
N LEU A 43 -18.18 13.90 -3.87
CA LEU A 43 -17.16 14.91 -4.09
C LEU A 43 -17.44 15.71 -5.37
N THR A 44 -17.79 15.03 -6.45
CA THR A 44 -18.19 15.65 -7.72
C THR A 44 -19.36 16.63 -7.52
N ALA A 45 -20.40 16.23 -6.77
CA ALA A 45 -21.54 17.09 -6.48
C ALA A 45 -21.15 18.34 -5.65
N ILE A 46 -20.24 18.19 -4.69
CA ILE A 46 -19.74 19.32 -3.89
C ILE A 46 -18.94 20.28 -4.76
N LEU A 47 -18.05 19.77 -5.62
CA LEU A 47 -17.22 20.58 -6.52
C LEU A 47 -18.08 21.35 -7.54
N ALA A 48 -19.12 20.71 -8.09
CA ALA A 48 -20.06 21.38 -8.99
C ALA A 48 -20.80 22.56 -8.32
N ARG A 49 -21.04 22.48 -7.00
CA ARG A 49 -21.67 23.58 -6.24
C ARG A 49 -20.70 24.74 -5.96
N TRP A 50 -19.40 24.49 -5.97
CA TRP A 50 -18.37 25.47 -5.61
C TRP A 50 -17.31 25.57 -6.72
N PRO A 51 -17.60 26.30 -7.81
CA PRO A 51 -16.73 26.33 -9.00
C PRO A 51 -15.31 26.83 -8.72
N LEU A 52 -15.12 27.80 -7.80
CA LEU A 52 -13.80 28.25 -7.38
C LEU A 52 -12.98 27.16 -6.66
N LEU A 53 -13.65 26.30 -5.90
CA LEU A 53 -13.01 25.18 -5.20
C LEU A 53 -12.59 24.09 -6.20
N HIS A 54 -13.36 23.91 -7.27
CA HIS A 54 -13.02 23.02 -8.37
C HIS A 54 -11.73 23.46 -9.10
N GLU A 55 -11.58 24.74 -9.44
CA GLU A 55 -10.37 25.28 -10.07
C GLU A 55 -9.11 25.05 -9.21
N LEU A 56 -9.21 25.26 -7.90
CA LEU A 56 -8.10 25.03 -6.97
C LEU A 56 -7.72 23.55 -6.87
N SER A 57 -8.72 22.65 -6.87
CA SER A 57 -8.48 21.21 -6.82
C SER A 57 -7.73 20.71 -8.07
N ALA A 58 -8.05 21.23 -9.25
CA ALA A 58 -7.36 20.90 -10.49
C ALA A 58 -5.89 21.35 -10.45
N ALA A 59 -5.62 22.57 -9.96
CA ALA A 59 -4.28 23.09 -9.81
C ALA A 59 -3.43 22.31 -8.77
N GLN A 60 -4.06 21.72 -7.75
CA GLN A 60 -3.36 20.83 -6.81
C GLN A 60 -3.03 19.48 -7.44
N GLN A 61 -3.95 18.90 -8.20
CA GLN A 61 -3.75 17.60 -8.84
C GLN A 61 -2.62 17.65 -9.87
N GLU A 62 -2.53 18.73 -10.66
CA GLU A 62 -1.41 18.96 -11.58
C GLU A 62 -0.05 18.99 -10.86
N LYS A 63 0.02 19.65 -9.70
CA LYS A 63 1.24 19.70 -8.87
C LYS A 63 1.61 18.34 -8.28
N GLU A 64 0.64 17.57 -7.81
CA GLU A 64 0.89 16.21 -7.29
C GLU A 64 1.37 15.26 -8.39
N SER A 65 0.83 15.38 -9.62
CA SER A 65 1.34 14.62 -10.76
C SER A 65 2.75 15.04 -11.19
N LEU A 66 3.13 16.30 -11.00
CA LEU A 66 4.47 16.81 -11.32
C LEU A 66 5.52 16.45 -10.25
N CYS A 67 5.10 16.26 -8.99
CA CYS A 67 5.95 15.84 -7.89
C CYS A 67 6.05 14.31 -7.74
N ARG A 68 5.35 13.53 -8.59
CA ARG A 68 5.54 12.09 -8.71
C ARG A 68 6.71 11.80 -9.66
N PHE A 69 7.92 11.82 -9.12
CA PHE A 69 9.12 11.21 -9.72
C PHE A 69 9.73 10.25 -8.71
#